data_AF-A0A316USY0-F1
#
_entry.id   AF-A0A316USY0-F1
#
_cell.length_a   1.000
_cell.length_b   1.000
_cell.length_c   1.000
_cell.angle_alpha   90.00
_cell.angle_beta   90.00
_cell.angle_gamma   90.00
#
_symmetry.space_group_name_H-M   'P 1'
#
loop_
_entity.id
_entity.type
_entity.pdbx_description
1 polymer ?
#
loop_
_entity_poly.entity_id
_entity_poly.type
_entity_poly.pdbx_seq_one_letter_code
_entity_poly.pdbx_strand_id
1 'polypeptide(L)'
;MIAARTPTLLRASLRTASQVTPRVGQASIPAARSITNLAKKQYTAHGRAEGKGRDGHALLVGDQVGLEVSLGLPKELGGNGAGNNPEELFSLAYSSCFLSALQLVARNAKEQLPSDTSVDALVHIGPPEGSEGFAIAVDLTIKSSLSDKNKLQSLVDQAHQVCPYSNATRNNVPVSINVQ
;
A
#
# COMPACT_ATOMS: atom_id res chain seq x y z
N MET A 1 13.33 84.91 47.76
CA MET A 1 13.00 84.33 49.08
C MET A 1 12.04 83.18 48.88
N ILE A 2 12.41 82.00 49.40
CA ILE A 2 11.58 80.81 49.71
C ILE A 2 10.86 80.12 48.54
N ALA A 3 11.38 78.94 48.19
CA ALA A 3 10.87 78.00 47.19
C ALA A 3 9.64 77.23 47.70
N ALA A 4 8.59 77.16 46.88
CA ALA A 4 7.41 76.32 47.11
C ALA A 4 7.60 74.96 46.39
N ARG A 5 7.59 73.87 47.17
CA ARG A 5 7.63 72.48 46.68
C ARG A 5 6.21 72.00 46.39
N THR A 6 5.92 71.74 45.12
CA THR A 6 4.73 71.02 44.65
C THR A 6 4.90 69.49 44.83
N PRO A 7 3.88 68.75 45.27
CA PRO A 7 3.95 67.30 45.38
C PRO A 7 3.60 66.62 44.04
N THR A 8 4.54 65.82 43.54
CA THR A 8 4.39 65.01 42.33
C THR A 8 3.57 63.76 42.64
N LEU A 9 2.41 63.61 41.98
CA LEU A 9 1.52 62.47 42.10
C LEU A 9 2.14 61.19 41.49
N LEU A 10 1.94 60.10 42.21
CA LEU A 10 2.49 58.76 41.99
C LEU A 10 1.85 58.08 40.76
N ARG A 11 2.71 57.50 39.92
CA ARG A 11 2.38 56.69 38.73
C ARG A 11 1.57 55.43 39.08
N ALA A 12 0.57 55.12 38.26
CA ALA A 12 0.11 53.74 38.04
C ALA A 12 0.08 53.47 36.53
N SER A 13 1.09 52.74 36.02
CA SER A 13 1.13 52.24 34.65
C SER A 13 0.24 51.01 34.53
N LEU A 14 -0.80 51.09 33.70
CA LEU A 14 -1.63 49.97 33.28
C LEU A 14 -0.76 48.97 32.49
N ARG A 15 -0.51 47.78 33.05
CA ARG A 15 0.04 46.64 32.31
C ARG A 15 -1.08 46.03 31.47
N THR A 16 -0.99 46.18 30.16
CA THR A 16 -1.80 45.43 29.19
C THR A 16 -1.43 43.95 29.27
N ALA A 17 -2.39 43.10 29.65
CA ALA A 17 -2.26 41.66 29.60
C ALA A 17 -2.23 41.21 28.13
N SER A 18 -1.06 40.76 27.67
CA SER A 18 -0.90 40.12 26.36
C SER A 18 -1.57 38.74 26.41
N GLN A 19 -2.68 38.57 25.68
CA GLN A 19 -3.33 37.28 25.53
C GLN A 19 -2.51 36.41 24.58
N VAL A 20 -1.78 35.45 25.15
CA VAL A 20 -1.20 34.34 24.39
C VAL A 20 -2.32 33.31 24.17
N THR A 21 -2.84 33.25 22.94
CA THR A 21 -3.74 32.16 22.52
C THR A 21 -2.91 30.92 22.22
N PRO A 22 -3.29 29.72 22.72
CA PRO A 22 -2.58 28.51 22.38
C PRO A 22 -2.92 28.14 20.93
N ARG A 23 -1.89 28.03 20.09
CA ARG A 23 -2.03 27.54 18.72
C ARG A 23 -2.28 26.03 18.81
N VAL A 24 -3.54 25.62 18.79
CA VAL A 24 -3.93 24.22 18.61
C VAL A 24 -3.30 23.76 17.31
N GLY A 25 -2.35 22.82 17.41
CA GLY A 25 -1.74 22.19 16.25
C GLY A 25 -2.84 21.61 15.37
N GLN A 26 -2.86 22.00 14.10
CA GLN A 26 -3.69 21.37 13.09
C GLN A 26 -3.24 19.91 12.99
N ALA A 27 -3.92 19.02 13.70
CA ALA A 27 -3.88 17.61 13.39
C ALA A 27 -4.42 17.49 11.96
N SER A 28 -3.54 17.15 11.02
CA SER A 28 -3.90 16.85 9.64
C SER A 28 -4.92 15.72 9.67
N ILE A 29 -6.18 16.03 9.37
CA ILE A 29 -7.21 15.02 9.14
C ILE A 29 -6.68 14.14 8.02
N PRO A 30 -6.45 12.82 8.24
CA PRO A 30 -6.00 11.95 7.17
C PRO A 30 -7.03 12.02 6.05
N ALA A 31 -6.55 12.29 4.83
CA ALA A 31 -7.42 12.38 3.66
C ALA A 31 -8.30 11.13 3.60
N ALA A 32 -9.62 11.32 3.59
CA ALA A 32 -10.58 10.22 3.57
C ALA A 32 -10.21 9.27 2.43
N ARG A 33 -10.14 7.96 2.74
CA ARG A 33 -9.87 6.93 1.73
C ARG A 33 -10.89 7.08 0.59
N SER A 34 -10.42 7.43 -0.61
CA SER A 34 -11.27 7.44 -1.79
C SER A 34 -11.47 5.99 -2.24
N ILE A 35 -12.71 5.51 -2.18
CA ILE A 35 -13.08 4.19 -2.68
C ILE A 35 -13.09 4.25 -4.21
N THR A 36 -12.23 3.47 -4.86
CA THR A 36 -12.22 3.34 -6.33
C THR A 36 -13.36 2.42 -6.77
N ASN A 37 -14.39 2.98 -7.39
CA ASN A 37 -15.54 2.23 -7.90
C ASN A 37 -15.35 1.82 -9.37
N LEU A 38 -15.85 0.64 -9.75
CA LEU A 38 -15.90 0.20 -11.15
C LEU A 38 -17.03 0.94 -11.88
N ALA A 39 -16.70 1.71 -12.91
CA ALA A 39 -17.71 2.29 -13.80
C ALA A 39 -18.46 1.22 -14.62
N LYS A 40 -17.77 0.13 -14.98
CA LYS A 40 -18.32 -1.02 -15.70
C LYS A 40 -17.52 -2.28 -15.37
N LYS A 41 -18.20 -3.41 -15.18
CA LYS A 41 -17.57 -4.73 -15.03
C LYS A 41 -17.22 -5.28 -16.42
N GLN A 42 -15.93 -5.47 -16.69
CA GLN A 42 -15.44 -6.00 -17.98
C GLN A 42 -15.23 -7.52 -17.94
N TYR A 43 -14.83 -8.04 -16.77
CA TYR A 43 -14.59 -9.46 -16.52
C TYR A 43 -14.92 -9.77 -15.06
N THR A 44 -15.28 -11.02 -14.76
CA THR A 44 -15.53 -11.51 -13.40
C THR A 44 -14.97 -12.92 -13.27
N ALA A 45 -13.95 -13.09 -12.42
CA ALA A 45 -13.48 -14.39 -11.99
C ALA A 45 -14.35 -14.90 -10.83
N HIS A 46 -14.60 -16.20 -10.78
CA HIS A 46 -15.35 -16.85 -9.71
C HIS A 46 -14.47 -17.96 -9.10
N GLY A 47 -13.99 -17.72 -7.88
CA GLY A 47 -13.29 -18.72 -7.08
C GLY A 47 -14.17 -19.20 -5.93
N ARG A 48 -13.99 -20.45 -5.52
CA ARG A 48 -14.63 -21.05 -4.35
C ARG A 48 -13.59 -21.70 -3.47
N ALA A 49 -13.68 -21.46 -2.17
CA ALA A 49 -12.94 -22.21 -1.15
C ALA A 49 -13.91 -23.08 -0.35
N GLU A 50 -13.49 -24.30 -0.05
CA GLU A 50 -14.26 -25.31 0.66
C GLU A 50 -13.41 -25.91 1.81
N GLY A 51 -14.07 -26.52 2.80
CA GLY A 51 -13.40 -27.04 3.98
C GLY A 51 -13.04 -25.94 4.99
N LYS A 52 -11.86 -26.05 5.63
CA LYS A 52 -11.44 -25.18 6.75
C LYS A 52 -10.73 -23.90 6.28
N GLY A 53 -11.06 -23.40 5.09
CA GLY A 53 -10.43 -22.20 4.52
C GLY A 53 -8.95 -22.42 4.22
N ARG A 54 -8.06 -21.91 5.08
CA ARG A 54 -6.59 -22.02 4.92
C ARG A 54 -6.04 -23.45 5.00
N ASP A 55 -6.84 -24.40 5.48
CA ASP A 55 -6.52 -25.83 5.59
C ASP A 55 -7.59 -26.66 4.86
N GLY A 56 -7.96 -26.20 3.66
CA GLY A 56 -9.02 -26.76 2.83
C GLY A 56 -8.60 -26.88 1.38
N HIS A 57 -9.49 -26.58 0.44
CA HIS A 57 -9.17 -26.50 -0.98
C HIS A 57 -9.87 -25.32 -1.63
N ALA A 58 -9.27 -24.78 -2.69
CA ALA A 58 -9.83 -23.69 -3.47
C ALA A 58 -9.80 -24.01 -4.97
N LEU A 59 -10.85 -23.64 -5.68
CA LEU A 59 -10.99 -23.89 -7.11
C LEU A 59 -11.62 -22.71 -7.86
N LEU A 60 -11.34 -22.60 -9.15
CA LEU A 60 -12.11 -21.76 -10.07
C LEU A 60 -13.42 -22.45 -10.44
N VAL A 61 -14.51 -21.69 -10.42
CA VAL A 61 -15.86 -22.15 -10.77
C VAL A 61 -16.28 -21.56 -12.11
N GLY A 62 -16.62 -22.43 -13.07
CA GLY A 62 -17.12 -22.04 -14.39
C GLY A 62 -16.52 -22.89 -15.51
N ASP A 63 -16.77 -22.49 -16.75
CA ASP A 63 -16.46 -23.29 -17.95
C ASP A 63 -15.00 -23.21 -18.43
N GLN A 64 -14.14 -22.48 -17.70
CA GLN A 64 -12.72 -22.36 -18.00
C GLN A 64 -11.94 -23.58 -17.48
N VAL A 65 -10.77 -23.88 -18.06
CA VAL A 65 -9.86 -24.90 -17.54
C VAL A 65 -9.62 -24.63 -16.05
N GLY A 66 -9.99 -25.59 -15.20
CA GLY A 66 -10.03 -25.41 -13.75
C GLY A 66 -8.64 -25.31 -13.14
N LEU A 67 -8.41 -24.28 -12.34
CA LEU A 67 -7.35 -24.26 -11.33
C LEU A 67 -7.97 -24.78 -10.02
N GLU A 68 -7.37 -25.81 -9.44
CA GLU A 68 -7.69 -26.32 -8.11
C GLU A 68 -6.41 -26.39 -7.27
N VAL A 69 -6.52 -25.97 -6.02
CA VAL A 69 -5.39 -25.78 -5.10
C VAL A 69 -5.75 -26.39 -3.75
N SER A 70 -4.96 -27.36 -3.31
CA SER A 70 -5.00 -27.82 -1.91
C SER A 70 -4.34 -26.77 -1.01
N LEU A 71 -5.04 -26.32 0.01
CA LEU A 71 -4.59 -25.29 0.93
C LEU A 71 -4.11 -25.91 2.25
N GLY A 72 -3.06 -25.34 2.80
CA GLY A 72 -2.60 -25.66 4.15
C GLY A 72 -1.94 -24.48 4.84
N LEU A 73 -2.02 -24.48 6.16
CA LEU A 73 -1.37 -23.48 6.99
C LEU A 73 0.15 -23.69 6.97
N PRO A 74 0.95 -22.62 6.80
CA PRO A 74 2.39 -22.70 7.01
C PRO A 74 2.68 -22.98 8.50
N LYS A 75 3.87 -23.52 8.78
CA LYS A 75 4.27 -23.94 10.14
C LYS A 75 4.29 -22.76 11.11
N GLU A 76 4.66 -21.59 10.60
CA GLU A 76 4.73 -20.32 11.29
C GLU A 76 3.35 -19.85 11.78
N LEU A 77 2.28 -20.32 11.15
CA LEU A 77 0.88 -20.07 11.56
C LEU A 77 0.24 -21.30 12.23
N GLY A 78 1.05 -22.24 12.72
CA GLY A 78 0.59 -23.41 13.48
C GLY A 78 0.10 -24.58 12.61
N GLY A 79 0.37 -24.56 11.30
CA GLY A 79 0.04 -25.65 10.39
C GLY A 79 1.14 -26.71 10.25
N ASN A 80 0.91 -27.67 9.36
CA ASN A 80 1.89 -28.70 8.99
C ASN A 80 2.80 -28.28 7.81
N GLY A 81 2.48 -27.16 7.15
CA GLY A 81 3.19 -26.66 5.96
C GLY A 81 2.95 -27.47 4.69
N ALA A 82 1.90 -28.31 4.64
CA ALA A 82 1.55 -29.09 3.46
C ALA A 82 0.46 -28.38 2.65
N GLY A 83 0.67 -28.18 1.35
CA GLY A 83 -0.26 -27.45 0.48
C GLY A 83 0.16 -25.99 0.27
N ASN A 84 -0.66 -25.25 -0.45
CA ASN A 84 -0.44 -23.83 -0.73
C ASN A 84 -1.21 -22.94 0.24
N ASN A 85 -1.01 -21.63 0.17
CA ASN A 85 -1.71 -20.69 1.06
C ASN A 85 -2.17 -19.41 0.33
N PRO A 86 -3.10 -18.63 0.93
CA PRO A 86 -3.56 -17.37 0.34
C PRO A 86 -2.46 -16.35 0.01
N GLU A 87 -1.38 -16.29 0.79
CA GLU A 87 -0.26 -15.36 0.54
C GLU A 87 0.50 -15.73 -0.74
N GLU A 88 0.74 -17.02 -0.98
CA GLU A 88 1.31 -17.52 -2.24
C GLU A 88 0.40 -17.23 -3.44
N LEU A 89 -0.91 -17.43 -3.29
CA LEU A 89 -1.86 -17.11 -4.37
C LEU A 89 -1.89 -15.60 -4.64
N PHE A 90 -1.81 -14.78 -3.60
CA PHE A 90 -1.74 -13.34 -3.73
C PHE A 90 -0.41 -12.88 -4.34
N SER A 91 0.71 -13.54 -4.04
CA SER A 91 2.00 -13.22 -4.63
C SER A 91 2.01 -13.47 -6.14
N LEU A 92 1.46 -14.59 -6.60
CA LEU A 92 1.28 -14.91 -8.02
C LEU A 92 0.35 -13.90 -8.71
N ALA A 93 -0.74 -13.53 -8.05
CA ALA A 93 -1.70 -12.58 -8.60
C ALA A 93 -1.11 -11.16 -8.71
N TYR A 94 -0.39 -10.69 -7.68
CA TYR A 94 0.21 -9.36 -7.68
C TYR A 94 1.36 -9.28 -8.70
N SER A 95 2.31 -10.21 -8.66
CA SER A 95 3.46 -10.24 -9.59
C SER A 95 3.01 -10.23 -11.06
N SER A 96 2.08 -11.11 -11.44
CA SER A 96 1.54 -11.17 -12.81
C SER A 96 0.78 -9.90 -13.21
N CYS A 97 -0.01 -9.33 -12.30
CA CYS A 97 -0.73 -8.08 -12.53
C CYS A 97 0.23 -6.89 -12.71
N PHE A 98 1.28 -6.82 -11.89
CA PHE A 98 2.28 -5.75 -11.96
C PHE A 98 3.13 -5.85 -13.23
N LEU A 99 3.57 -7.07 -13.61
CA LEU A 99 4.28 -7.28 -14.87
C LEU A 99 3.43 -6.84 -16.08
N SER A 100 2.14 -7.16 -16.07
CA SER A 100 1.19 -6.73 -17.11
C SER A 100 1.05 -5.20 -17.17
N ALA A 101 0.99 -4.54 -16.01
CA ALA A 101 0.97 -3.08 -15.92
C ALA A 101 2.28 -2.45 -16.43
N LEU A 102 3.42 -3.04 -16.09
CA LEU A 102 4.74 -2.61 -16.56
C LEU A 102 4.85 -2.69 -18.10
N GLN A 103 4.40 -3.80 -18.68
CA GLN A 103 4.32 -3.97 -20.14
C GLN A 103 3.41 -2.94 -20.79
N LEU A 104 2.26 -2.61 -20.18
CA LEU A 104 1.34 -1.60 -20.69
C LEU A 104 2.00 -0.21 -20.74
N VAL A 105 2.60 0.24 -19.64
CA VAL A 105 3.21 1.58 -19.58
C VAL A 105 4.45 1.69 -20.44
N ALA A 106 5.26 0.61 -20.57
CA ALA A 106 6.38 0.57 -21.50
C ALA A 106 5.92 0.74 -22.95
N ARG A 107 4.88 0.01 -23.39
CA ARG A 107 4.29 0.18 -24.73
C ARG A 107 3.79 1.61 -24.97
N ASN A 108 3.12 2.22 -23.99
CA ASN A 108 2.65 3.60 -24.09
C ASN A 108 3.81 4.60 -24.20
N ALA A 109 4.92 4.33 -23.53
CA ALA A 109 6.16 5.11 -23.61
C ALA A 109 7.01 4.78 -24.85
N LYS A 110 6.54 3.88 -25.73
CA LYS A 110 7.28 3.34 -26.89
C LYS A 110 8.64 2.73 -26.52
N GLU A 111 8.72 2.15 -25.32
CA GLU A 111 9.87 1.43 -24.80
C GLU A 111 9.68 -0.07 -24.99
N GLN A 112 10.76 -0.78 -25.33
CA GLN A 112 10.72 -2.23 -25.42
C GLN A 112 11.35 -2.84 -24.17
N LEU A 113 10.50 -3.45 -23.32
CA LEU A 113 11.00 -4.21 -22.19
C LEU A 113 11.74 -5.46 -22.68
N PRO A 114 12.93 -5.75 -22.14
CA PRO A 114 13.61 -7.01 -22.35
C PRO A 114 12.73 -8.22 -22.00
N SER A 115 12.87 -9.31 -22.75
CA SER A 115 12.07 -10.52 -22.56
C SER A 115 12.35 -11.25 -21.24
N ASP A 116 13.50 -10.99 -20.61
CA ASP A 116 13.87 -11.49 -19.28
C ASP A 116 13.29 -10.64 -18.14
N THR A 117 12.51 -9.60 -18.46
CA THR A 117 11.86 -8.78 -17.43
C THR A 117 10.88 -9.61 -16.62
N SER A 118 11.06 -9.64 -15.31
CA SER A 118 10.26 -10.41 -14.36
C SER A 118 9.93 -9.58 -13.12
N VAL A 119 8.88 -10.01 -12.41
CA VAL A 119 8.45 -9.40 -11.15
C VAL A 119 8.32 -10.52 -10.12
N ASP A 120 9.10 -10.44 -9.05
CA ASP A 120 8.90 -11.26 -7.86
C ASP A 120 8.03 -10.48 -6.88
N ALA A 121 7.10 -11.18 -6.22
CA ALA A 121 6.32 -10.63 -5.12
C ALA A 121 6.53 -11.49 -3.88
N LEU A 122 7.03 -10.90 -2.81
CA LEU A 122 7.04 -11.52 -1.48
C LEU A 122 5.85 -10.95 -0.71
N VAL A 123 5.01 -11.84 -0.20
CA VAL A 123 3.84 -11.45 0.59
C VAL A 123 4.07 -11.94 2.02
N HIS A 124 4.07 -10.99 2.94
CA HIS A 124 4.26 -11.23 4.36
C HIS A 124 2.90 -11.22 5.04
N ILE A 125 2.72 -12.08 6.03
CA ILE A 125 1.55 -12.08 6.93
C ILE A 125 2.03 -12.06 8.38
N GLY A 126 1.39 -11.25 9.22
CA GLY A 126 1.75 -11.13 10.63
C GLY A 126 0.72 -10.32 11.42
N PRO A 127 0.91 -10.15 12.73
CA PRO A 127 0.04 -9.31 13.54
C PRO A 127 0.16 -7.83 13.10
N PRO A 128 -0.95 -7.06 13.08
CA PRO A 128 -0.87 -5.62 12.84
C PRO A 128 -0.27 -4.90 14.05
N GLU A 129 0.38 -3.76 13.81
CA GLU A 129 0.83 -2.90 14.90
C GLU A 129 -0.37 -2.32 15.66
N GLY A 130 -0.35 -2.44 16.99
CA GLY A 130 -1.33 -1.78 17.88
C GLY A 130 -2.78 -2.29 17.78
N SER A 131 -3.03 -3.44 17.15
CA SER A 131 -4.37 -4.04 17.07
C SER A 131 -4.32 -5.56 17.01
N GLU A 132 -5.48 -6.21 17.18
CA GLU A 132 -5.62 -7.65 17.03
C GLU A 132 -5.84 -8.05 15.56
N GLY A 133 -5.59 -9.33 15.24
CA GLY A 133 -5.83 -9.91 13.92
C GLY A 133 -4.55 -10.11 13.11
N PHE A 134 -4.69 -10.03 11.78
CA PHE A 134 -3.59 -10.20 10.83
C PHE A 134 -3.55 -9.04 9.83
N ALA A 135 -2.35 -8.62 9.46
CA ALA A 135 -2.06 -7.74 8.36
C ALA A 135 -1.13 -8.42 7.35
N ILE A 136 -1.07 -7.85 6.15
CA ILE A 136 -0.10 -8.25 5.14
C ILE A 136 0.79 -7.07 4.74
N ALA A 137 1.97 -7.37 4.22
CA ALA A 137 2.87 -6.44 3.55
C ALA A 137 3.41 -7.12 2.28
N VAL A 138 3.85 -6.32 1.29
CA VAL A 138 4.34 -6.84 0.01
C VAL A 138 5.68 -6.19 -0.35
N ASP A 139 6.65 -7.01 -0.75
CA ASP A 139 7.86 -6.53 -1.42
C ASP A 139 7.84 -7.01 -2.88
N LEU A 140 7.86 -6.06 -3.81
CA LEU A 140 8.00 -6.32 -5.23
C LEU A 140 9.45 -6.11 -5.67
N THR A 141 10.00 -7.06 -6.42
CA THR A 141 11.31 -6.92 -7.05
C THR A 141 11.17 -7.06 -8.55
N ILE A 142 11.49 -5.99 -9.28
CA ILE A 142 11.48 -5.97 -10.74
C ILE A 142 12.90 -6.22 -11.21
N LYS A 143 13.09 -7.29 -11.98
CA LYS A 143 14.39 -7.65 -12.58
C LYS A 143 14.31 -7.42 -14.07
N SER A 144 15.27 -6.70 -14.65
CA SER A 144 15.32 -6.49 -16.09
C SER A 144 16.73 -6.17 -16.57
N SER A 145 17.09 -6.69 -17.74
CA SER A 145 18.36 -6.33 -18.41
C SER A 145 18.35 -4.95 -19.10
N LEU A 146 17.31 -4.13 -18.88
CA LEU A 146 17.20 -2.80 -19.49
C LEU A 146 18.36 -1.90 -19.01
N SER A 147 19.15 -1.40 -19.95
CA SER A 147 20.38 -0.68 -19.64
C SER A 147 20.15 0.65 -18.93
N ASP A 148 19.06 1.35 -19.25
CA ASP A 148 18.68 2.59 -18.58
C ASP A 148 17.84 2.32 -17.32
N LYS A 149 18.52 2.29 -16.18
CA LYS A 149 17.88 2.07 -14.87
C LYS A 149 16.91 3.19 -14.47
N ASN A 150 17.17 4.44 -14.87
CA ASN A 150 16.28 5.56 -14.56
C ASN A 150 14.98 5.43 -15.35
N LYS A 151 15.09 5.02 -16.62
CA LYS A 151 13.92 4.71 -17.45
C LYS A 151 13.12 3.56 -16.86
N LEU A 152 13.78 2.47 -16.44
CA LEU A 152 13.11 1.34 -15.80
C LEU A 152 12.36 1.77 -14.53
N GLN A 153 13.01 2.54 -13.66
CA GLN A 153 12.38 3.07 -12.44
C GLN A 153 11.15 3.92 -12.77
N SER A 154 11.25 4.82 -13.75
CA SER A 154 10.11 5.64 -14.17
C SER A 154 8.93 4.81 -14.71
N LEU A 155 9.21 3.72 -15.41
CA LEU A 155 8.17 2.78 -15.86
C LEU A 155 7.56 2.02 -14.68
N VAL A 156 8.37 1.58 -13.72
CA VAL A 156 7.89 0.91 -12.50
C VAL A 156 6.99 1.82 -11.67
N ASP A 157 7.36 3.08 -11.51
CA ASP A 157 6.54 4.08 -10.80
C ASP A 157 5.19 4.28 -11.48
N GLN A 158 5.17 4.37 -12.81
CA GLN A 158 3.95 4.47 -13.60
C GLN A 158 3.11 3.18 -13.53
N ALA A 159 3.75 2.02 -13.58
CA ALA A 159 3.08 0.73 -13.44
C ALA A 159 2.36 0.61 -12.09
N HIS A 160 2.99 1.08 -11.01
CA HIS A 160 2.39 1.11 -9.68
C HIS A 160 1.14 2.01 -9.61
N GLN A 161 1.04 3.04 -10.45
CA GLN A 161 -0.16 3.89 -10.53
C GLN A 161 -1.35 3.21 -11.24
N VAL A 162 -1.08 2.30 -12.18
CA VAL A 162 -2.14 1.71 -13.03
C VAL A 162 -2.45 0.26 -12.71
N CYS A 163 -1.56 -0.45 -12.03
CA CYS A 163 -1.75 -1.83 -11.59
C CYS A 163 -2.99 -1.94 -10.67
N PRO A 164 -4.03 -2.72 -11.05
CA PRO A 164 -5.22 -2.90 -10.22
C PRO A 164 -4.93 -3.34 -8.79
N TYR A 165 -3.98 -4.25 -8.58
CA TYR A 165 -3.61 -4.73 -7.24
C TYR A 165 -2.95 -3.63 -6.41
N SER A 166 -2.09 -2.81 -7.02
CA SER A 166 -1.50 -1.64 -6.36
C SER A 166 -2.53 -0.58 -6.00
N ASN A 167 -3.56 -0.38 -6.83
CA ASN A 167 -4.65 0.55 -6.53
C ASN A 167 -5.56 0.01 -5.40
N ALA A 168 -5.80 -1.31 -5.36
CA ALA A 168 -6.62 -1.94 -4.32
C ALA A 168 -5.94 -1.94 -2.94
N THR A 169 -4.61 -2.03 -2.89
CA THR A 169 -3.83 -2.08 -1.64
C THR A 169 -3.37 -0.73 -1.12
N ARG A 170 -3.46 0.33 -1.95
CA ARG A 170 -2.94 1.67 -1.63
C ARG A 170 -3.47 2.20 -0.31
N ASN A 171 -2.56 2.73 0.51
CA ASN A 171 -2.86 3.30 1.83
C ASN A 171 -3.46 2.30 2.84
N ASN A 172 -3.34 0.99 2.59
CA ASN A 172 -3.85 -0.06 3.48
C ASN A 172 -2.85 -1.19 3.71
N VAL A 173 -2.05 -1.53 2.72
CA VAL A 173 -1.00 -2.55 2.80
C VAL A 173 0.33 -1.87 2.45
N PRO A 174 1.37 -1.99 3.29
CA PRO A 174 2.71 -1.53 2.92
C PRO A 174 3.20 -2.29 1.69
N VAL A 175 3.62 -1.55 0.65
CA VAL A 175 4.19 -2.13 -0.57
C VAL A 175 5.55 -1.47 -0.84
N SER A 176 6.63 -2.24 -0.76
CA SER A 176 7.98 -1.83 -1.15
C SER A 176 8.25 -2.29 -2.57
N ILE A 177 8.90 -1.46 -3.39
CA ILE A 177 9.21 -1.82 -4.78
C ILE A 177 10.69 -1.56 -5.05
N ASN A 178 11.41 -2.61 -5.44
CA ASN A 178 12.83 -2.58 -5.76
C ASN A 178 13.05 -2.89 -7.25
N VAL A 179 14.02 -2.22 -7.87
CA VAL A 179 14.42 -2.43 -9.26
C VAL A 179 15.86 -2.95 -9.31
N GLN A 180 16.07 -4.06 -10.03
CA GLN A 180 17.35 -4.78 -10.14
C GLN A 180 17.82 -4.85 -11.58
#